data_AF-A0A2T2SWW9-F1
#
_entry.id   AF-A0A2T2SWW9-F1
#
_cell.length_a   1.000
_cell.length_b   1.000
_cell.length_c   1.000
_cell.angle_alpha   90.00
_cell.angle_beta   90.00
_cell.angle_gamma   90.00
#
_symmetry.space_group_name_H-M   'P 1'
#
loop_
_entity.id
_entity.type
_entity.pdbx_description
1 polymer ?
#
loop_
_entity_poly.entity_id
_entity_poly.type
_entity_poly.pdbx_seq_one_letter_code
_entity_poly.pdbx_strand_id
1 'polypeptide(L)'
;LREQPHSRRHLVSAWHPAQVGDMSLPACHYAFQCFVEGRPGDGRLSLMWQQRSCDSFIGLPFNIASYALLTHMLAQQADLTPHELIFSGGDCHIYRNHRAQVTEQLSRTPYDRPTLHLRERDSIDDYTVDDVTIENYEHHPALKAPIAV
;
A
#
# COMPACT_ATOMS: atom_id res chain seq x y z
N LEU A 1 18.40 1.75 1.36
CA LEU A 1 18.11 0.46 0.71
C LEU A 1 19.35 -0.07 -0.01
N ARG A 2 19.84 0.58 -1.07
CA ARG A 2 21.04 0.13 -1.81
C ARG A 2 22.33 0.06 -0.97
N GLU A 3 22.68 1.15 -0.29
CA GLU A 3 23.99 1.28 0.38
C GLU A 3 24.07 0.63 1.77
N GLN A 4 23.02 0.81 2.57
CA GLN A 4 22.93 0.28 3.94
C GLN A 4 21.65 -0.55 4.12
N PRO A 5 21.49 -1.69 3.43
CA PRO A 5 20.23 -2.44 3.37
C PRO A 5 19.71 -2.87 4.74
N HIS A 6 20.60 -3.24 5.66
CA HIS A 6 20.25 -3.71 7.00
C HIS A 6 19.97 -2.57 7.99
N SER A 7 19.89 -1.32 7.52
CA SER A 7 19.59 -0.20 8.40
C SER A 7 18.20 -0.33 9.00
N ARG A 8 18.11 -0.22 10.32
CA ARG A 8 16.84 -0.21 11.07
C ARG A 8 16.13 1.15 11.02
N ARG A 9 16.49 2.00 10.07
CA ARG A 9 16.06 3.41 9.96
C ARG A 9 15.50 3.77 8.59
N HIS A 10 15.13 2.78 7.78
CA HIS A 10 14.42 3.01 6.52
C HIS A 10 12.96 3.38 6.79
N LEU A 11 12.75 4.54 7.43
CA LEU A 11 11.46 5.05 7.85
C LEU A 11 11.12 6.31 7.05
N VAL A 12 9.91 6.36 6.52
CA VAL A 12 9.33 7.56 5.93
C VAL A 12 8.11 7.95 6.77
N SER A 13 8.00 9.24 7.11
CA SER A 13 6.88 9.79 7.86
C SER A 13 6.26 10.95 7.09
N ALA A 14 4.95 10.88 6.87
CA ALA A 14 4.13 11.98 6.39
C ALA A 14 3.50 12.79 7.54
N TRP A 15 3.77 12.42 8.81
CA TRP A 15 3.26 13.13 9.97
C TRP A 15 4.18 14.29 10.36
N HIS A 16 3.71 15.52 10.18
CA HIS A 16 4.42 16.73 10.59
C HIS A 16 3.58 17.54 11.59
N PRO A 17 3.80 17.39 12.92
CA PRO A 17 2.96 18.04 13.94
C PRO A 17 2.82 19.56 13.78
N ALA A 18 3.90 20.26 13.40
CA ALA A 18 3.85 21.71 13.25
C ALA A 18 3.15 22.20 11.98
N GLN A 19 2.84 21.31 11.02
CA GLN A 19 2.15 21.65 9.76
C GLN A 19 0.75 21.05 9.70
N VAL A 20 0.32 20.31 10.72
CA VAL A 20 -0.96 19.58 10.71
C VAL A 20 -2.16 20.51 10.51
N GLY A 21 -2.06 21.76 10.98
CA GLY A 21 -3.09 22.80 10.80
C GLY A 21 -3.16 23.38 9.39
N ASP A 22 -2.10 23.24 8.59
CA ASP A 22 -2.01 23.74 7.22
C ASP A 22 -2.41 22.67 6.18
N MET A 23 -2.61 21.42 6.60
CA MET A 23 -2.99 20.31 5.72
C MET A 23 -4.51 20.31 5.49
N SER A 24 -4.96 20.14 4.23
CA SER A 24 -6.38 19.93 3.92
C SER A 24 -6.96 18.71 4.64
N LEU A 25 -6.13 17.68 4.83
CA LEU A 25 -6.43 16.52 5.66
C LEU A 25 -5.11 15.95 6.22
N PRO A 26 -4.97 15.73 7.54
CA PRO A 26 -3.80 15.08 8.09
C PRO A 26 -3.64 13.66 7.54
N ALA A 27 -2.40 13.24 7.25
CA ALA A 27 -2.12 11.94 6.64
C ALA A 27 -2.80 10.78 7.38
N CYS A 28 -3.58 9.96 6.67
CA CYS A 28 -4.17 8.74 7.23
C CYS A 28 -3.10 7.66 7.41
N HIS A 29 -2.40 7.32 6.33
CA HIS A 29 -1.23 6.44 6.34
C HIS A 29 0.01 7.30 6.57
N TYR A 30 0.42 7.38 7.84
CA TYR A 30 1.32 8.44 8.31
C TYR A 30 2.78 8.03 8.32
N ALA A 31 3.08 6.73 8.28
CA ALA A 31 4.46 6.24 8.23
C ALA A 31 4.56 4.88 7.55
N PHE A 32 5.70 4.60 6.94
CA PHE A 32 6.08 3.25 6.56
C PHE A 32 7.57 3.00 6.83
N GLN A 33 7.89 1.74 7.11
CA GLN A 33 9.26 1.28 7.32
C GLN A 33 9.57 0.12 6.38
N CYS A 34 10.72 0.18 5.73
CA CYS A 34 11.26 -0.91 4.94
C CYS A 34 12.21 -1.78 5.77
N PHE A 35 12.21 -3.07 5.47
CA PHE A 35 13.14 -4.05 6.00
C PHE A 35 13.75 -4.84 4.85
N VAL A 36 15.07 -5.01 4.86
CA VAL A 36 15.79 -5.80 3.85
C VAL A 36 16.40 -7.03 4.52
N GLU A 37 16.00 -8.20 4.02
CA GLU A 37 16.65 -9.47 4.28
C GLU A 37 17.63 -9.77 3.14
N GLY A 38 18.87 -10.20 3.44
CA GLY A 38 19.89 -10.40 2.39
C GLY A 38 20.44 -9.09 1.82
N ARG A 39 20.96 -9.11 0.60
CA ARG A 39 21.59 -7.93 -0.04
C ARG A 39 21.00 -7.69 -1.43
N PRO A 40 21.19 -6.50 -2.03
CA PRO A 40 20.89 -6.31 -3.45
C PRO A 40 21.46 -7.46 -4.30
N GLY A 41 20.63 -8.00 -5.20
CA GLY A 41 20.90 -9.16 -6.07
C GLY A 41 20.29 -10.48 -5.59
N ASP A 42 20.22 -10.73 -4.28
CA ASP A 42 19.65 -11.97 -3.68
C ASP A 42 18.64 -11.72 -2.55
N GLY A 43 18.43 -10.45 -2.22
CA GLY A 43 17.70 -10.00 -1.05
C GLY A 43 16.23 -9.72 -1.31
N ARG A 44 15.52 -9.55 -0.21
CA ARG A 44 14.08 -9.39 -0.14
C ARG A 44 13.72 -8.11 0.58
N LEU A 45 12.76 -7.35 0.03
CA LEU A 45 12.23 -6.14 0.63
C LEU A 45 10.84 -6.40 1.20
N SER A 46 10.70 -6.18 2.50
CA SER A 46 9.41 -6.08 3.17
C SER A 46 9.09 -4.63 3.53
N LEU A 47 7.81 -4.27 3.56
CA LEU A 47 7.35 -2.94 3.94
C LEU A 47 6.24 -3.07 4.98
N MET A 48 6.38 -2.38 6.10
CA MET A 48 5.30 -2.20 7.09
C MET A 48 4.80 -0.77 7.02
N TRP A 49 3.50 -0.54 6.81
CA TRP A 49 2.92 0.79 6.94
C TRP A 49 1.98 0.90 8.15
N GLN A 50 1.91 2.11 8.69
CA GLN A 50 1.06 2.47 9.81
C GLN A 50 0.01 3.48 9.35
N GLN A 51 -1.23 3.25 9.76
CA GLN A 51 -2.37 4.07 9.39
C GLN A 51 -3.21 4.40 10.60
N ARG A 52 -3.36 5.69 10.92
CA ARG A 52 -4.07 6.14 12.14
C ARG A 52 -5.58 5.98 12.04
N SER A 53 -6.12 6.04 10.83
CA SER A 53 -7.56 6.05 10.54
C SER A 53 -7.79 5.31 9.23
N CYS A 54 -8.58 4.23 9.30
CA CYS A 54 -8.71 3.25 8.24
C CYS A 54 -10.20 3.03 7.94
N ASP A 55 -10.71 3.75 6.94
CA ASP A 55 -11.95 3.37 6.28
C ASP A 55 -11.73 2.00 5.63
N SER A 56 -12.30 0.97 6.25
CA SER A 56 -12.02 -0.42 5.89
C SER A 56 -12.71 -0.83 4.59
N PHE A 57 -13.73 -0.09 4.15
CA PHE A 57 -14.51 -0.40 2.97
C PHE A 57 -14.00 0.32 1.72
N ILE A 58 -13.73 1.63 1.83
CA ILE A 58 -13.24 2.42 0.68
C ILE A 58 -11.72 2.54 0.74
N GLY A 59 -11.17 3.18 1.77
CA GLY A 59 -9.76 3.60 1.80
C GLY A 59 -8.77 2.44 1.85
N LEU A 60 -8.98 1.48 2.74
CA LEU A 60 -8.03 0.41 3.02
C LEU A 60 -7.71 -0.46 1.79
N PRO A 61 -8.67 -0.90 0.96
CA PRO A 61 -8.36 -1.58 -0.30
C PRO A 61 -7.41 -0.80 -1.23
N PHE A 62 -7.61 0.51 -1.39
CA PHE A 62 -6.69 1.36 -2.16
C PHE A 62 -5.32 1.47 -1.48
N ASN A 63 -5.28 1.59 -0.15
CA ASN A 63 -4.02 1.70 0.59
C ASN A 63 -3.20 0.40 0.47
N ILE A 64 -3.83 -0.78 0.54
CA ILE A 64 -3.16 -2.07 0.33
C ILE A 64 -2.52 -2.12 -1.06
N ALA A 65 -3.28 -1.81 -2.12
CA ALA A 65 -2.76 -1.82 -3.48
C ALA A 65 -1.64 -0.79 -3.69
N SER A 66 -1.80 0.42 -3.13
CA SER A 66 -0.80 1.49 -3.21
C SER A 66 0.52 1.11 -2.54
N TYR A 67 0.49 0.58 -1.32
CA TYR A 67 1.71 0.17 -0.62
C TYR A 67 2.32 -1.12 -1.20
N ALA A 68 1.51 -2.02 -1.77
CA ALA A 68 2.02 -3.15 -2.54
C ALA A 68 2.82 -2.67 -3.76
N LEU A 69 2.24 -1.77 -4.57
CA LEU A 69 2.94 -1.22 -5.72
C LEU A 69 4.21 -0.46 -5.32
N LEU A 70 4.15 0.36 -4.26
CA LEU A 70 5.33 1.05 -3.73
C LEU A 70 6.42 0.06 -3.29
N THR A 71 6.05 -1.06 -2.67
CA THR A 71 7.00 -2.10 -2.26
C THR A 71 7.68 -2.72 -3.47
N HIS A 72 6.92 -3.02 -4.54
CA HIS A 72 7.48 -3.53 -5.79
C HIS A 72 8.43 -2.51 -6.45
N MET A 73 8.03 -1.23 -6.53
CA MET A 73 8.87 -0.17 -7.08
C MET A 73 10.17 -0.01 -6.29
N LEU A 74 10.09 0.07 -4.96
CA LEU A 74 11.28 0.20 -4.10
C LEU A 74 12.19 -1.02 -4.17
N ALA A 75 11.62 -2.23 -4.26
CA ALA A 75 12.38 -3.46 -4.38
C ALA A 75 13.16 -3.47 -5.70
N GLN A 76 12.48 -3.21 -6.81
CA GLN A 76 13.09 -3.14 -8.14
C GLN A 76 14.19 -2.07 -8.20
N GLN A 77 13.91 -0.86 -7.69
CA GLN A 77 14.89 0.22 -7.62
C GLN A 77 16.09 -0.10 -6.72
N ALA A 78 16.01 -1.10 -5.85
CA ALA A 78 17.09 -1.49 -4.96
C ALA A 78 17.74 -2.83 -5.34
N ASP A 79 17.39 -3.41 -6.50
CA ASP A 79 17.80 -4.76 -6.91
C ASP A 79 17.42 -5.81 -5.85
N LEU A 80 16.17 -5.77 -5.39
CA LEU A 80 15.60 -6.67 -4.39
C LEU A 80 14.32 -7.30 -4.91
N THR A 81 13.95 -8.45 -4.35
CA THR A 81 12.65 -9.10 -4.61
C THR A 81 11.61 -8.60 -3.60
N PRO A 82 10.40 -8.17 -4.02
CA PRO A 82 9.33 -7.83 -3.07
C PRO A 82 8.91 -9.06 -2.25
N HIS A 83 8.63 -8.87 -0.96
CA HIS A 83 8.32 -9.95 -0.03
C HIS A 83 7.03 -9.70 0.76
N GLU A 84 7.13 -9.24 2.01
CA GLU A 84 5.97 -9.04 2.87
C GLU A 84 5.51 -7.60 2.87
N LEU A 85 4.20 -7.44 2.83
CA LEU A 85 3.54 -6.17 3.04
C LEU A 85 2.71 -6.28 4.33
N ILE A 86 3.09 -5.50 5.35
CA ILE A 86 2.49 -5.56 6.68
C ILE A 86 1.69 -4.28 6.97
N PHE A 87 0.43 -4.45 7.35
CA PHE A 87 -0.47 -3.37 7.74
C PHE A 87 -0.55 -3.25 9.26
N SER A 88 -0.42 -2.04 9.79
CA SER A 88 -0.73 -1.70 11.19
C SER A 88 -1.76 -0.57 11.25
N GLY A 89 -2.99 -0.91 11.63
CA GLY A 89 -4.10 0.03 11.75
C GLY A 89 -4.32 0.53 13.18
N GLY A 90 -4.60 1.82 13.32
CA GLY A 90 -5.11 2.45 14.53
C GLY A 90 -6.63 2.32 14.62
N ASP A 91 -7.36 3.40 14.28
CA ASP A 91 -8.82 3.37 14.21
C ASP A 91 -9.28 2.72 12.89
N CYS A 92 -9.56 1.42 12.92
CA CYS A 92 -10.17 0.68 11.82
C CYS A 92 -11.70 0.69 11.95
N HIS A 93 -12.39 1.29 10.98
CA HIS A 93 -13.83 1.51 11.05
C HIS A 93 -14.53 1.27 9.71
N ILE A 94 -15.85 1.12 9.80
CA ILE A 94 -16.79 1.07 8.68
C ILE A 94 -17.81 2.19 8.89
N TYR A 95 -18.04 3.02 7.89
CA TYR A 95 -19.09 4.04 7.97
C TYR A 95 -20.48 3.41 7.96
N ARG A 96 -21.42 3.98 8.73
CA ARG A 96 -22.78 3.43 8.87
C ARG A 96 -23.53 3.31 7.54
N ASN A 97 -23.32 4.26 6.64
CA ASN A 97 -23.90 4.29 5.29
C ASN A 97 -23.26 3.28 4.32
N HIS A 98 -22.24 2.53 4.74
CA HIS A 98 -21.60 1.46 3.94
C HIS A 98 -22.00 0.05 4.38
N ARG A 99 -22.83 -0.09 5.43
CA ARG A 99 -23.13 -1.39 6.05
C ARG A 99 -23.73 -2.41 5.08
N ALA A 100 -24.61 -1.96 4.18
CA ALA A 100 -25.24 -2.83 3.18
C ALA A 100 -24.20 -3.37 2.19
N GLN A 101 -23.31 -2.50 1.69
CA GLN A 101 -22.23 -2.87 0.78
C GLN A 101 -21.24 -3.83 1.43
N VAL A 102 -20.85 -3.58 2.69
CA VAL A 102 -19.94 -4.47 3.42
C VAL A 102 -20.59 -5.84 3.63
N THR A 103 -21.87 -5.89 3.98
CA THR A 103 -22.60 -7.16 4.17
C THR A 103 -22.67 -7.96 2.88
N GLU A 104 -22.92 -7.29 1.76
CA GLU A 104 -22.86 -7.89 0.42
C GLU A 104 -21.44 -8.32 0.03
N GLN A 105 -20.40 -7.56 0.37
CA GLN A 105 -19.02 -7.97 0.10
C GLN A 105 -18.64 -9.23 0.86
N LEU A 106 -19.07 -9.34 2.13
CA LEU A 106 -18.79 -10.49 2.99
C LEU A 106 -19.55 -11.77 2.58
N SER A 107 -20.57 -11.67 1.73
CA SER A 107 -21.30 -12.83 1.19
C SER A 107 -20.58 -13.48 0.00
N ARG A 108 -19.59 -12.78 -0.59
CA ARG A 108 -18.89 -13.21 -1.81
C ARG A 108 -17.68 -14.08 -1.48
N THR A 109 -17.55 -15.19 -2.19
CA THR A 109 -16.33 -16.00 -2.17
C THR A 109 -15.20 -15.27 -2.89
N PRO A 110 -14.03 -15.05 -2.26
CA PRO A 110 -12.87 -14.47 -2.94
C PRO A 110 -12.39 -15.34 -4.11
N TYR A 111 -12.01 -14.69 -5.21
CA TYR A 111 -11.26 -15.33 -6.30
C TYR A 111 -9.77 -15.41 -5.98
N ASP A 112 -9.02 -16.10 -6.84
CA ASP A 112 -7.56 -16.12 -6.78
C ASP A 112 -6.98 -14.71 -6.94
N ARG A 113 -5.80 -14.49 -6.37
CA ARG A 113 -5.13 -13.18 -6.42
C ARG A 113 -4.59 -12.92 -7.84
N PRO A 114 -4.66 -11.67 -8.32
CA PRO A 114 -3.98 -11.28 -9.55
C PRO A 114 -2.45 -11.33 -9.41
N THR A 115 -1.76 -11.24 -10.53
CA THR A 115 -0.30 -11.03 -10.58
C THR A 115 0.02 -9.62 -11.04
N LEU A 116 0.90 -8.94 -10.30
CA LEU A 116 1.43 -7.63 -10.69
C LEU A 116 2.74 -7.83 -11.46
N HIS A 117 2.79 -7.29 -12.68
CA HIS A 117 4.02 -7.11 -13.45
C HIS A 117 4.35 -5.63 -13.49
N LEU A 118 5.59 -5.30 -13.13
CA LEU A 118 6.11 -3.94 -13.11
C LEU A 118 7.30 -3.86 -14.07
N ARG A 119 7.29 -2.91 -15.01
CA ARG A 119 8.41 -2.69 -15.93
C ARG A 119 9.59 -2.03 -15.21
N GLU A 120 10.81 -2.40 -15.60
CA GLU A 120 12.03 -1.75 -15.10
C GLU A 120 12.21 -0.31 -15.58
N ARG A 121 12.68 0.56 -14.67
CA ARG A 121 12.94 1.99 -14.87
C ARG A 121 14.21 2.39 -14.14
N ASP A 122 14.92 3.39 -14.65
CA ASP A 122 16.20 3.85 -14.10
C ASP A 122 16.03 4.61 -12.77
N SER A 123 14.94 5.39 -12.65
CA SER A 123 14.55 6.10 -11.43
C SER A 123 13.15 5.71 -10.93
N ILE A 124 12.93 5.90 -9.64
CA ILE A 124 11.59 5.77 -9.02
C ILE A 124 10.61 6.84 -9.53
N ASP A 125 11.12 7.94 -10.06
CA ASP A 125 10.30 9.03 -10.59
C ASP A 125 9.92 8.82 -12.07
N ASP A 126 10.51 7.82 -12.73
CA ASP A 126 10.28 7.55 -14.16
C ASP A 126 9.13 6.57 -14.42
N TYR A 127 8.54 5.99 -13.37
CA TYR A 127 7.41 5.09 -13.54
C TYR A 127 6.16 5.82 -14.02
N THR A 128 5.47 5.18 -14.95
CA THR A 128 4.19 5.62 -15.50
C THR A 128 3.13 4.54 -15.31
N VAL A 129 1.87 4.88 -15.55
CA VAL A 129 0.77 3.90 -15.51
C VAL A 129 0.99 2.75 -16.52
N ASP A 130 1.63 3.03 -17.65
CA ASP A 130 1.92 2.05 -18.71
C ASP A 130 3.00 1.02 -18.32
N ASP A 131 3.62 1.19 -17.15
CA ASP A 131 4.60 0.25 -16.59
C ASP A 131 3.98 -0.78 -15.66
N VAL A 132 2.69 -0.63 -15.33
CA VAL A 132 1.97 -1.47 -14.39
C VAL A 132 0.97 -2.33 -15.15
N THR A 133 1.20 -3.64 -15.18
CA THR A 133 0.25 -4.62 -15.72
C THR A 133 -0.25 -5.50 -14.58
N ILE A 134 -1.57 -5.61 -14.45
CA ILE A 134 -2.22 -6.55 -13.54
C ILE A 134 -2.84 -7.68 -14.37
N GLU A 135 -2.28 -8.88 -14.25
CA GLU A 135 -2.76 -10.07 -14.94
C GLU A 135 -3.68 -10.91 -14.06
N ASN A 136 -4.63 -11.61 -14.69
CA ASN A 136 -5.56 -12.53 -14.02
C ASN A 136 -6.37 -11.86 -12.89
N TYR A 137 -6.72 -10.58 -13.05
CA TYR A 137 -7.59 -9.89 -12.10
C TYR A 137 -9.06 -10.23 -12.33
N GLU A 138 -9.49 -11.33 -11.73
CA GLU A 138 -10.91 -11.66 -11.62
C GLU A 138 -11.52 -10.95 -10.41
N HIS A 139 -12.65 -10.28 -10.61
CA HIS A 139 -13.31 -9.53 -9.56
C HIS A 139 -14.84 -9.61 -9.67
N HIS A 140 -15.49 -9.53 -8.52
CA HIS A 140 -16.95 -9.39 -8.43
C HIS A 140 -17.41 -8.02 -8.98
N PRO A 141 -18.71 -7.86 -9.31
CA PRO A 141 -19.25 -6.56 -9.70
C PRO A 141 -18.98 -5.47 -8.65
N ALA A 142 -18.64 -4.26 -9.13
CA ALA A 142 -18.28 -3.14 -8.26
C ALA A 142 -19.40 -2.78 -7.27
N LEU A 143 -19.02 -2.52 -6.01
CA LEU A 143 -19.89 -1.99 -4.98
C LEU A 143 -19.70 -0.48 -4.88
N LYS A 144 -20.78 0.28 -5.07
CA LYS A 144 -20.75 1.74 -4.98
C LYS A 144 -21.20 2.20 -3.59
N ALA A 145 -20.42 3.08 -2.98
CA ALA A 145 -20.78 3.77 -1.76
C ALA A 145 -20.31 5.23 -1.78
N PRO A 146 -21.06 6.16 -1.18
CA PRO A 146 -20.66 7.56 -1.09
C PRO A 146 -19.50 7.71 -0.09
N ILE A 147 -18.52 8.55 -0.42
CA ILE A 147 -17.46 8.95 0.52
C ILE A 147 -18.11 9.75 1.66
N ALA A 148 -17.76 9.44 2.90
CA ALA A 148 -18.14 10.28 4.03
C ALA A 148 -17.18 11.48 4.08
N VAL A 149 -17.74 12.69 4.01
CA VAL A 149 -17.02 13.96 4.21
C VAL A 149 -17.11 14.36 5.67
#